data_AF-A0A3B8LMQ4-F1
#
_entry.id   AF-A0A3B8LMQ4-F1
#
_cell.length_a   1.000
_cell.length_b   1.000
_cell.length_c   1.000
_cell.angle_alpha   90.00
_cell.angle_beta   90.00
_cell.angle_gamma   90.00
#
_symmetry.space_group_name_H-M   'P 1'
#
loop_
_entity.id
_entity.type
_entity.pdbx_description
1 polymer ?
#
loop_
_entity_poly.entity_id
_entity_poly.type
_entity_poly.pdbx_seq_one_letter_code
_entity_poly.pdbx_strand_id
1 'polypeptide(L)' 'MDTSLPVDDRIGLPSRHLNALKKIFKRFSSTADVLQWGLLQQPPWEFVDIIHQDEYCIDLIMMLPDGLYLVFDTT' A
#
# COMPACT_ATOMS: atom_id res chain seq x y z
N MET A 1 13.67 2.32 -17.63
CA MET A 1 14.03 2.37 -16.20
C MET A 1 12.84 1.84 -15.44
N ASP A 2 13.00 0.79 -14.63
CA ASP A 2 11.90 0.19 -13.89
C ASP A 2 11.60 1.08 -12.66
N THR A 3 10.69 2.03 -12.83
CA THR A 3 10.22 3.00 -11.81
C THR A 3 9.22 2.34 -10.87
N SER A 4 9.54 1.16 -10.34
CA SER A 4 8.69 0.53 -9.34
C SER A 4 9.09 1.03 -7.97
N LEU A 5 8.15 1.66 -7.26
CA LEU A 5 8.30 1.97 -5.84
C LEU A 5 8.84 0.73 -5.09
N PRO A 6 9.92 0.86 -4.32
CA PRO A 6 10.48 -0.28 -3.60
C PRO A 6 9.46 -0.80 -2.59
N VAL A 7 9.12 -2.08 -2.70
CA VAL A 7 8.28 -2.77 -1.70
C VAL A 7 9.21 -3.42 -0.69
N ASP A 8 9.16 -2.91 0.54
CA ASP A 8 9.89 -3.44 1.69
C ASP A 8 9.02 -4.47 2.44
N ASP A 9 9.51 -5.70 2.54
CA ASP A 9 8.81 -6.81 3.19
C ASP A 9 9.42 -7.07 4.58
N ARG A 10 8.68 -6.67 5.61
CA ARG A 10 9.10 -6.77 7.02
C ARG A 10 8.69 -8.07 7.70
N ILE A 11 7.87 -8.89 7.05
CA ILE A 11 7.28 -10.09 7.66
C ILE A 11 7.69 -11.38 6.94
N GLY A 12 8.40 -11.29 5.81
CA GLY A 12 8.90 -12.44 5.08
C GLY A 12 7.79 -13.16 4.30
N LEU A 13 7.00 -12.42 3.54
CA LEU A 13 5.98 -12.98 2.66
C LEU A 13 6.59 -13.96 1.65
N PRO A 14 5.87 -15.06 1.30
CA PRO A 14 6.27 -15.93 0.20
C PRO A 14 6.47 -15.11 -1.08
N SER A 15 7.53 -15.39 -1.83
CA SER A 15 7.93 -14.60 -3.02
C SER A 15 6.81 -14.44 -4.05
N ARG A 16 5.92 -15.42 -4.17
CA ARG A 16 4.73 -15.34 -5.04
C ARG A 16 3.79 -14.21 -4.62
N HIS A 17 3.52 -14.05 -3.33
CA HIS A 17 2.64 -13.01 -2.81
C HIS A 17 3.30 -11.63 -2.93
N LEU A 18 4.58 -11.53 -2.55
CA LEU A 18 5.33 -10.28 -2.69
C LEU A 18 5.38 -9.81 -4.16
N ASN A 19 5.59 -10.72 -5.11
CA ASN A 19 5.60 -10.38 -6.53
C ASN A 19 4.21 -10.00 -7.07
N ALA A 20 3.14 -10.57 -6.52
CA ALA A 20 1.77 -10.18 -6.87
C ALA A 20 1.48 -8.74 -6.38
N LEU A 21 1.84 -8.42 -5.13
CA LEU A 21 1.71 -7.08 -4.56
C LEU A 21 2.52 -6.05 -5.36
N LYS A 22 3.79 -6.35 -5.66
CA LYS A 22 4.65 -5.49 -6.50
C LYS A 22 4.01 -5.15 -7.85
N LYS A 23 3.35 -6.11 -8.51
CA LYS A 23 2.66 -5.86 -9.79
C LYS A 23 1.44 -4.94 -9.64
N ILE A 24 0.72 -5.04 -8.52
CA ILE A 24 -0.41 -4.17 -8.22
C ILE A 24 0.10 -2.75 -7.94
N PHE A 25 1.08 -2.62 -7.04
CA PHE A 25 1.59 -1.32 -6.58
C PHE A 25 2.27 -0.51 -7.69
N LYS A 26 2.88 -1.17 -8.69
CA LYS A 26 3.40 -0.50 -9.90
C LYS A 26 2.34 0.32 -10.66
N ARG A 27 1.04 0.07 -10.43
CA ARG A 27 -0.06 0.78 -11.09
C ARG A 27 -0.56 1.98 -10.29
N PHE A 28 -0.13 2.15 -9.05
CA PHE A 28 -0.51 3.29 -8.23
C PHE A 28 0.38 4.47 -8.60
N SER A 29 -0.28 5.57 -8.94
CA SER A 29 0.34 6.83 -9.32
C SER A 29 0.01 7.97 -8.35
N SER A 30 -0.90 7.71 -7.41
CA SER A 30 -1.37 8.68 -6.43
C SER A 30 -1.91 8.01 -5.17
N THR A 31 -2.01 8.79 -4.10
CA THR A 31 -2.72 8.43 -2.85
C THR A 31 -4.17 8.00 -3.14
N ALA A 32 -4.84 8.63 -4.11
CA ALA A 32 -6.21 8.28 -4.50
C ALA A 32 -6.33 6.86 -5.07
N ASP A 33 -5.32 6.38 -5.82
CA ASP A 33 -5.31 5.01 -6.35
C ASP A 33 -5.26 3.98 -5.21
N VAL A 34 -4.48 4.27 -4.16
CA VAL A 34 -4.35 3.42 -2.97
C VAL A 34 -5.66 3.39 -2.18
N LEU A 35 -6.24 4.57 -1.93
CA LEU A 35 -7.53 4.71 -1.24
C LEU A 35 -8.62 3.93 -1.97
N GLN A 36 -8.75 4.14 -3.28
CA GLN A 36 -9.72 3.44 -4.11
C GLN A 36 -9.50 1.93 -4.09
N TRP A 37 -8.24 1.47 -4.17
CA TRP A 37 -7.93 0.06 -4.15
C TRP A 37 -8.33 -0.62 -2.84
N GLY A 38 -8.07 0.02 -1.69
CA GLY A 38 -8.48 -0.49 -0.37
C GLY A 38 -10.00 -0.55 -0.20
N LEU A 39 -10.72 0.47 -0.68
CA LEU A 39 -12.18 0.55 -0.62
C LEU A 39 -12.88 -0.50 -1.52
N LEU A 40 -12.24 -0.93 -2.60
CA LEU A 40 -12.77 -1.93 -3.53
C LEU A 40 -12.60 -3.38 -3.05
N GLN A 41 -11.88 -3.60 -1.94
CA GLN A 41 -11.72 -4.94 -1.37
C GLN A 41 -13.04 -5.44 -0.76
N GLN A 42 -13.18 -6.75 -0.61
CA GLN A 42 -14.34 -7.35 0.05
C GLN A 42 -13.89 -8.31 1.17
N PRO A 43 -14.08 -7.94 2.45
CA PRO A 43 -14.55 -6.63 2.93
C PRO A 43 -13.58 -5.49 2.57
N PRO A 44 -14.05 -4.23 2.51
CA PRO A 44 -13.16 -3.09 2.35
C PRO A 44 -12.07 -3.11 3.41
N TRP A 45 -10.83 -2.81 3.02
CA TRP A 45 -9.73 -2.77 3.98
C TRP A 45 -9.82 -1.49 4.81
N GLU A 46 -9.42 -1.60 6.07
CA GLU A 46 -9.49 -0.50 7.01
C GLU A 46 -8.27 0.41 6.86
N PHE A 47 -8.52 1.71 6.72
CA PHE A 47 -7.49 2.74 6.82
C PHE A 47 -7.34 3.12 8.29
N VAL A 48 -6.27 2.64 8.91
CA VAL A 48 -6.05 2.78 10.34
C VAL A 48 -5.57 4.18 10.67
N ASP A 49 -4.72 4.75 9.81
CA ASP A 49 -4.22 6.10 9.98
C ASP A 49 -3.80 6.73 8.64
N ILE A 50 -3.82 8.07 8.61
CA ILE A 50 -3.34 8.91 7.51
C ILE A 50 -2.42 9.97 8.11
N ILE A 51 -1.11 9.74 7.99
CA ILE A 51 -0.11 10.61 8.61
C ILE A 51 0.34 11.65 7.58
N HIS A 52 0.08 12.92 7.85
CA HIS A 52 0.58 14.01 7.04
C HIS A 52 2.00 14.35 7.52
N GLN A 53 3.01 14.10 6.67
CA GLN A 53 4.41 14.39 7.00
C GLN A 53 4.76 15.85 6.68
N ASP A 54 4.32 16.34 5.52
CA ASP A 54 4.44 17.74 5.10
C ASP A 54 3.30 18.16 4.15
N GLU A 55 3.46 19.26 3.44
CA GLU A 55 2.47 19.83 2.51
C GLU A 55 2.20 18.94 1.28
N TYR A 56 3.04 17.93 1.03
CA TYR A 56 2.99 17.06 -0.15
C TYR A 56 3.08 15.57 0.18
N CYS A 57 3.61 15.19 1.34
CA CYS A 57 3.84 13.79 1.72
C CYS A 57 2.79 13.28 2.71
N ILE A 58 2.17 12.15 2.37
CA ILE A 58 1.17 11.46 3.18
C ILE A 58 1.54 9.98 3.28
N ASP A 59 1.63 9.47 4.51
CA ASP A 59 1.67 8.03 4.74
C ASP A 59 0.26 7.48 4.94
N LEU A 60 -0.07 6.40 4.25
CA LEU A 60 -1.31 5.64 4.48
C LEU A 60 -0.99 4.33 5.18
N ILE A 61 -1.66 4.08 6.30
CA ILE A 61 -1.59 2.80 7.01
C ILE A 61 -2.90 2.05 6.79
N MET A 62 -2.80 0.90 6.13
CA MET A 62 -3.93 0.03 5.84
C MET A 62 -3.81 -1.29 6.58
N MET A 63 -4.87 -1.70 7.26
CA MET A 63 -4.98 -3.02 7.85
C MET A 63 -5.72 -3.96 6.91
N LEU A 64 -5.06 -5.06 6.59
CA LEU A 64 -5.58 -6.18 5.83
C LEU A 64 -6.25 -7.17 6.79
N PRO A 65 -7.06 -8.11 6.25
CA PRO A 65 -7.43 -9.31 6.97
C PRO A 65 -6.20 -10.01 7.58
N ASP A 66 -6.42 -10.73 8.68
CA ASP A 66 -5.39 -11.46 9.42
C ASP A 66 -4.36 -10.58 10.15
N GLY A 67 -4.66 -9.30 10.36
CA GLY A 67 -3.83 -8.39 11.16
C GLY A 67 -2.53 -7.98 10.48
N LEU A 68 -2.49 -8.06 9.14
CA LEU A 68 -1.37 -7.57 8.35
C LEU A 68 -1.55 -6.08 8.07
N TYR A 69 -0.42 -5.36 7.94
CA TYR A 69 -0.42 -3.94 7.66
C TYR A 69 0.35 -3.64 6.38
N LEU A 70 -0.19 -2.75 5.56
CA LEU A 70 0.52 -2.11 4.46
C LEU A 70 0.73 -0.63 4.81
N VAL A 71 1.95 -0.16 4.58
CA VAL A 71 2.32 1.24 4.74
C VAL A 71 2.69 1.76 3.36
N PHE A 72 2.01 2.80 2.91
CA PHE A 72 2.32 3.50 1.66
C PHE A 72 2.89 4.86 2.00
N ASP A 73 4.16 5.07 1.67
CA ASP A 73 4.79 6.38 1.63
C ASP A 73 4.42 7.01 0.28
N THR A 74 3.59 8.04 0.31
CA THR A 74 3.12 8.73 -0.90
C THR A 74 3.53 10.20 -0.90
N THR A 75 4.12 10.64 -2.01
CA THR A 75 4.46 12.05 -2.34
C THR A 75 3.51 12.59 -3.41
#